data_AF-A0A7Z9Q845-F1
#
_entry.id   AF-A0A7Z9Q845-F1
#
_cell.length_a   1.000
_cell.length_b   1.000
_cell.length_c   1.000
_cell.angle_alpha   90.00
_cell.angle_beta   90.00
_cell.angle_gamma   90.00
#
_symmetry.space_group_name_H-M   'P 1'
#
loop_
_entity.id
_entity.type
_entity.pdbx_description
1 polymer ?
#
loop_
_entity_poly.entity_id
_entity_poly.type
_entity_poly.pdbx_seq_one_letter_code
_entity_poly.pdbx_strand_id
1 'polypeptide(L)'
;MRTRFVLLLFFLAACSTPPEQPSPQPDPGPAQQAADAAFKELNKDVGVYEGEKDLSSVAMEASGAITNMDNISEPTGTEIAKFAPGEPGWVEVEETRVFSNSVAPDRARQELLQILRNTAVSKKVPANIEVTSLLTDMMSEVGGQANEQTAWSGFFRSTVSGVITAEEVLLDNMKPLNGKNSYEKTVRLKAYVEPVQGQRDLNFNVEIALENNLLKSGDELVFSVTPSKDCFVYVFNLMADQNVMLMFPNEFLQENYVQGAATLQIPDPEIRRYIKFRVSTMPGEELTSESIYIVCTKEEVPVVRDLPKIGKSLKVFSGNSQSFVKLQRWLTNIPLNQRVEKNVVYHVSNN
;
A
#
# COMPACT_ATOMS: atom_id res chain seq x y z
N MET A 1 -30.67 9.41 -78.94
CA MET A 1 -31.20 9.74 -77.60
C MET A 1 -31.82 8.48 -77.01
N ARG A 2 -31.07 7.72 -76.20
CA ARG A 2 -31.56 6.59 -75.41
C ARG A 2 -30.48 6.19 -74.40
N THR A 3 -30.69 6.64 -73.18
CA THR A 3 -30.07 6.18 -71.94
C THR A 3 -30.38 4.69 -71.74
N ARG A 4 -29.39 3.88 -71.38
CA ARG A 4 -29.61 2.61 -70.69
C ARG A 4 -28.63 2.46 -69.53
N PHE A 5 -29.26 2.37 -68.37
CA PHE A 5 -28.73 2.01 -67.06
C PHE A 5 -27.80 0.79 -67.14
N VAL A 6 -26.61 0.92 -66.55
CA VAL A 6 -25.77 -0.21 -66.17
C VAL A 6 -25.84 -0.32 -64.64
N LEU A 7 -26.41 -1.44 -64.18
CA LEU A 7 -26.51 -1.84 -62.79
C LEU A 7 -25.11 -2.33 -62.34
N LEU A 8 -24.40 -1.56 -61.51
CA LEU A 8 -23.17 -2.03 -60.86
C LEU A 8 -23.53 -2.85 -59.61
N LEU A 9 -23.31 -4.16 -59.66
CA LEU A 9 -23.23 -5.00 -58.46
C LEU A 9 -21.90 -4.74 -57.74
N PHE A 10 -21.95 -4.26 -56.50
CA PHE A 10 -20.81 -4.23 -55.60
C PHE A 10 -20.61 -5.62 -54.98
N PHE A 11 -19.52 -6.29 -55.33
CA PHE A 11 -18.97 -7.40 -54.54
C PHE A 11 -18.04 -6.80 -53.47
N LEU A 12 -18.47 -6.82 -52.21
CA LEU A 12 -17.60 -6.59 -51.06
C LEU A 12 -16.80 -7.87 -50.81
N ALA A 13 -15.54 -7.91 -51.25
CA ALA A 13 -14.57 -8.88 -50.78
C ALA A 13 -14.05 -8.42 -49.40
N ALA A 14 -14.50 -9.09 -48.34
CA ALA A 14 -13.94 -8.93 -47.00
C ALA A 14 -12.57 -9.63 -46.95
N CYS A 15 -11.48 -8.86 -46.93
CA CYS A 15 -10.16 -9.37 -46.56
C CYS A 15 -10.05 -9.39 -45.03
N SER A 16 -10.17 -10.57 -44.43
CA SER A 16 -9.80 -10.82 -43.03
C SER A 16 -8.28 -10.94 -42.93
N THR A 17 -7.61 -10.00 -42.25
CA THR A 17 -6.19 -10.14 -41.87
C THR A 17 -6.06 -11.11 -40.69
N PRO A 18 -5.10 -12.06 -40.70
CA PRO A 18 -4.82 -12.91 -39.55
C PRO A 18 -4.18 -12.09 -38.41
N PRO A 19 -4.31 -12.53 -37.14
CA PRO A 19 -3.70 -11.84 -36.01
C PRO A 19 -2.17 -11.86 -36.12
N GLU A 20 -1.56 -10.70 -35.90
CA GLU A 20 -0.12 -10.48 -35.93
C GLU A 20 0.56 -11.24 -34.78
N GLN A 21 1.58 -12.05 -35.11
CA GLN A 21 2.37 -12.75 -34.09
C GLN A 21 3.19 -11.72 -33.28
N PRO A 22 3.38 -11.94 -31.96
CA PRO A 22 4.17 -11.02 -31.14
C PRO A 22 5.59 -10.90 -31.67
N SER A 23 6.09 -9.68 -31.80
CA SER A 23 7.47 -9.38 -32.17
C SER A 23 8.43 -9.99 -31.13
N PRO A 24 9.59 -10.55 -31.54
CA PRO A 24 10.63 -10.95 -30.60
C PRO A 24 11.02 -9.76 -29.72
N GLN A 25 11.10 -9.97 -28.40
CA GLN A 25 11.61 -8.95 -27.48
C GLN A 25 13.03 -8.53 -27.91
N PRO A 26 13.39 -7.23 -27.82
CA PRO A 26 14.72 -6.77 -28.14
C PRO A 26 15.76 -7.48 -27.27
N ASP A 27 16.90 -7.82 -27.86
CA ASP A 27 18.02 -8.41 -27.11
C ASP A 27 18.37 -7.53 -25.91
N PRO A 28 18.55 -8.13 -24.71
CA PRO A 28 18.90 -7.38 -23.51
C PRO A 28 20.22 -6.64 -23.76
N GLY A 29 20.22 -5.34 -23.44
CA GLY A 29 21.38 -4.48 -23.63
C GLY A 29 22.61 -4.94 -22.81
N PRO A 30 23.81 -4.40 -23.10
CA PRO A 30 25.06 -4.85 -22.47
C PRO A 30 25.04 -4.83 -20.94
N ALA A 31 24.30 -3.90 -20.33
CA ALA A 31 24.14 -3.79 -18.88
C ALA A 31 23.31 -4.95 -18.29
N GLN A 32 22.33 -5.45 -19.04
CA GLN A 32 21.44 -6.53 -18.61
C GLN A 32 22.11 -7.88 -18.81
N GLN A 33 22.92 -8.04 -19.87
CA GLN A 33 23.80 -9.20 -20.04
C GLN A 33 24.90 -9.27 -18.98
N ALA A 34 25.44 -8.12 -18.56
CA ALA A 34 26.42 -8.04 -17.47
C ALA A 34 25.79 -8.38 -16.11
N ALA A 35 24.54 -7.95 -15.86
CA ALA A 35 23.79 -8.31 -14.67
C ALA A 35 23.48 -9.82 -14.63
N ASP A 36 23.02 -10.39 -15.74
CA ASP A 36 22.74 -11.83 -15.85
C ASP A 36 24.00 -12.68 -15.69
N ALA A 37 25.13 -12.24 -16.25
CA ALA A 37 26.43 -12.89 -16.07
C ALA A 37 26.90 -12.83 -14.60
N ALA A 38 26.77 -11.67 -13.95
CA ALA A 38 27.11 -11.50 -12.54
C ALA A 38 26.22 -12.36 -11.62
N PHE A 39 24.93 -12.49 -11.92
CA PHE A 39 24.01 -13.39 -11.21
C PHE A 39 24.34 -14.87 -11.42
N LYS A 40 24.76 -15.24 -12.62
CA LYS A 40 25.16 -16.62 -12.96
C LYS A 40 26.48 -17.01 -12.30
N GLU A 41 27.38 -16.05 -12.10
CA GLU A 41 28.64 -16.22 -11.40
C GLU A 41 28.44 -16.29 -9.87
N LEU A 42 27.50 -15.50 -9.32
CA LEU A 42 27.06 -15.61 -7.92
C LEU A 42 26.48 -16.99 -7.57
N ASN A 43 25.77 -17.61 -8.52
CA ASN A 43 25.20 -18.95 -8.36
C ASN A 43 26.24 -20.08 -8.46
N LYS A 44 27.46 -19.79 -8.89
CA LYS A 44 28.55 -20.77 -8.97
C LYS A 44 29.31 -20.91 -7.64
N ASP A 45 29.32 -19.86 -6.82
CA ASP A 45 29.98 -19.84 -5.50
C ASP A 45 29.09 -20.34 -4.36
N VAL A 46 27.80 -20.55 -4.62
CA VAL A 46 26.87 -21.20 -3.68
C VAL A 46 26.55 -22.58 -4.25
N GLY A 47 27.32 -23.59 -3.87
CA GLY A 47 27.20 -24.96 -4.38
C GLY A 47 25.76 -25.49 -4.38
N VAL A 48 25.13 -25.49 -5.55
CA VAL A 48 23.85 -26.15 -5.79
C VAL A 48 24.13 -27.61 -6.11
N TYR A 49 23.75 -28.50 -5.20
CA TYR A 49 23.59 -29.91 -5.52
C TYR A 49 22.36 -30.07 -6.42
N GLU A 50 22.58 -30.47 -7.67
CA GLU A 50 21.53 -30.97 -8.57
C GLU A 50 21.01 -32.30 -8.04
N GLY A 51 19.98 -32.23 -7.22
CA GLY A 51 19.06 -33.33 -6.99
C GLY A 51 17.71 -32.93 -7.56
N GLU A 52 17.20 -33.72 -8.50
CA GLU A 52 15.86 -33.60 -9.05
C GLU A 52 14.85 -33.56 -7.89
N LYS A 53 14.37 -32.36 -7.54
CA LYS A 53 13.33 -32.19 -6.53
C LYS A 53 12.00 -32.24 -7.23
N ASP A 54 11.22 -33.27 -6.91
CA ASP A 54 9.80 -33.31 -7.19
C ASP A 54 9.11 -32.16 -6.43
N LEU A 55 8.74 -31.12 -7.18
CA LEU A 55 8.09 -29.90 -6.70
C LEU A 55 6.56 -29.95 -6.88
N SER A 56 6.00 -31.11 -7.25
CA SER A 56 4.55 -31.27 -7.51
C SER A 56 3.64 -31.07 -6.30
N SER A 57 4.19 -30.93 -5.09
CA SER A 57 3.43 -30.76 -3.83
C SER A 57 3.70 -29.45 -3.09
N VAL A 58 4.53 -28.56 -3.63
CA VAL A 58 4.77 -27.24 -3.04
C VAL A 58 3.94 -26.24 -3.82
N ALA A 59 2.83 -25.77 -3.25
CA ALA A 59 2.14 -24.62 -3.76
C ALA A 59 3.13 -23.45 -3.79
N MET A 60 3.54 -23.07 -5.00
CA MET A 60 4.38 -21.91 -5.24
C MET A 60 3.48 -20.68 -5.23
N GLU A 61 2.79 -20.45 -4.11
CA GLU A 61 2.02 -19.24 -3.89
C GLU A 61 2.41 -18.62 -2.55
N ALA A 62 2.58 -17.30 -2.61
CA ALA A 62 2.87 -16.37 -1.54
C ALA A 62 4.32 -16.35 -1.02
N SER A 63 5.17 -15.57 -1.71
CA SER A 63 5.92 -14.57 -0.95
C SER A 63 4.89 -13.74 -0.17
N GLY A 64 5.17 -13.27 1.04
CA GLY A 64 4.20 -12.55 1.88
C GLY A 64 3.53 -11.30 1.28
N ALA A 65 3.66 -11.03 -0.03
CA ALA A 65 2.73 -10.23 -0.79
C ALA A 65 1.37 -10.93 -0.90
N ILE A 66 0.31 -10.24 -0.48
CA ILE A 66 -1.06 -10.62 -0.80
C ILE A 66 -1.23 -10.34 -2.30
N THR A 67 -1.02 -11.33 -3.15
CA THR A 67 -1.15 -11.20 -4.61
C THR A 67 -2.59 -11.39 -5.09
N ASN A 68 -3.52 -11.75 -4.20
CA ASN A 68 -4.90 -12.01 -4.57
C ASN A 68 -5.86 -11.56 -3.46
N MET A 69 -6.56 -10.46 -3.70
CA MET A 69 -7.46 -9.79 -2.74
C MET A 69 -8.93 -10.19 -2.87
N ASP A 70 -9.27 -11.04 -3.84
CA ASP A 70 -10.66 -11.46 -4.08
C ASP A 70 -11.21 -12.43 -3.02
N ASN A 71 -10.40 -12.86 -2.05
CA ASN A 71 -10.77 -13.88 -1.06
C ASN A 71 -10.42 -13.47 0.38
N ILE A 72 -10.89 -12.31 0.85
CA ILE A 72 -11.16 -12.18 2.29
C ILE A 72 -12.44 -12.98 2.53
N SER A 73 -12.30 -14.24 2.94
CA SER A 73 -13.46 -15.06 3.27
C SER A 73 -14.29 -14.34 4.33
N GLU A 74 -15.58 -14.16 4.05
CA GLU A 74 -16.50 -13.63 5.05
C GLU A 74 -16.39 -14.47 6.33
N PRO A 75 -16.26 -13.85 7.51
CA PRO A 75 -16.16 -14.60 8.74
C PRO A 75 -17.41 -15.47 8.90
N THR A 76 -17.21 -16.76 9.08
CA THR A 76 -18.29 -17.73 9.27
C THR A 76 -19.15 -17.34 10.48
N GLY A 77 -20.43 -17.73 10.53
CA GLY A 77 -21.30 -17.43 11.69
C GLY A 77 -20.71 -17.86 13.05
N THR A 78 -19.89 -18.91 13.06
CA THR A 78 -19.08 -19.37 14.20
C THR A 78 -17.94 -18.41 14.57
N GLU A 79 -17.30 -17.77 13.60
CA GLU A 79 -16.25 -16.78 13.84
C GLU A 79 -16.85 -15.45 14.32
N ILE A 80 -18.01 -15.05 13.80
CA ILE A 80 -18.75 -13.87 14.26
C ILE A 80 -19.10 -14.01 15.75
N ALA A 81 -19.63 -15.18 16.16
CA ALA A 81 -19.97 -15.45 17.56
C ALA A 81 -18.74 -15.55 18.48
N LYS A 82 -17.59 -16.00 17.95
CA LYS A 82 -16.36 -16.20 18.73
C LYS A 82 -15.54 -14.92 18.92
N PHE A 83 -15.52 -14.05 17.91
CA PHE A 83 -14.59 -12.92 17.89
C PHE A 83 -15.26 -11.56 18.04
N ALA A 84 -16.60 -11.45 17.97
CA ALA A 84 -17.33 -10.19 18.11
C ALA A 84 -16.70 -9.03 17.28
N PRO A 85 -16.77 -9.09 15.93
CA PRO A 85 -16.21 -8.06 15.06
C PRO A 85 -16.73 -6.66 15.42
N GLY A 86 -15.87 -5.65 15.37
CA GLY A 86 -16.20 -4.26 15.75
C GLY A 86 -16.05 -3.94 17.24
N GLU A 87 -15.83 -4.93 18.11
CA GLU A 87 -15.56 -4.71 19.54
C GLU A 87 -14.10 -5.03 19.91
N PRO A 88 -13.45 -4.23 20.78
CA PRO A 88 -12.13 -4.56 21.32
C PRO A 88 -12.09 -5.94 21.98
N GLY A 89 -10.99 -6.67 21.84
CA GLY A 89 -10.82 -7.90 22.61
C GLY A 89 -9.66 -8.79 22.17
N TRP A 90 -9.43 -9.83 22.98
CA TRP A 90 -8.42 -10.84 22.71
C TRP A 90 -8.85 -11.77 21.57
N VAL A 91 -7.91 -12.02 20.65
CA VAL A 91 -8.03 -12.95 19.53
C VAL A 91 -6.85 -13.90 19.59
N GLU A 92 -7.14 -15.21 19.54
CA GLU A 92 -6.12 -16.25 19.39
C GLU A 92 -6.13 -16.79 17.96
N VAL A 93 -4.96 -16.79 17.34
CA VAL A 93 -4.71 -17.25 15.98
C VAL A 93 -3.50 -18.17 15.96
N GLU A 94 -3.51 -19.16 15.08
CA GLU A 94 -2.44 -20.13 14.89
C GLU A 94 -2.22 -20.35 13.40
N GLU A 95 -0.96 -20.53 13.03
CA GLU A 95 -0.55 -20.81 11.66
C GLU A 95 0.59 -21.82 11.69
N THR A 96 0.57 -22.75 10.73
CA THR A 96 1.61 -23.76 10.53
C THR A 96 2.07 -23.71 9.09
N ARG A 97 3.37 -23.51 8.87
CA ARG A 97 3.96 -23.51 7.53
C ARG A 97 5.21 -24.37 7.46
N VAL A 98 5.49 -24.83 6.25
CA VAL A 98 6.71 -25.54 5.91
C VAL A 98 7.71 -24.57 5.30
N PHE A 99 8.93 -24.56 5.82
CA PHE A 99 10.04 -23.75 5.35
C PHE A 99 11.17 -24.64 4.87
N SER A 100 11.88 -24.20 3.83
CA SER A 100 13.18 -24.78 3.47
C SER A 100 14.18 -24.58 4.62
N ASN A 101 15.08 -25.54 4.84
CA ASN A 101 16.16 -25.39 5.83
C ASN A 101 17.12 -24.22 5.51
N SER A 102 17.08 -23.67 4.29
CA SER A 102 17.78 -22.43 3.94
C SER A 102 17.18 -21.17 4.59
N VAL A 103 15.95 -21.23 5.09
CA VAL A 103 15.29 -20.13 5.81
C VAL A 103 15.60 -20.27 7.29
N ALA A 104 16.27 -19.26 7.88
CA ALA A 104 16.55 -19.25 9.31
C ALA A 104 15.25 -19.31 10.15
N PRO A 105 15.17 -20.12 11.22
CA PRO A 105 13.97 -20.26 12.04
C PRO A 105 13.42 -18.94 12.60
N ASP A 106 14.30 -17.99 12.91
CA ASP A 106 13.89 -16.65 13.36
C ASP A 106 13.22 -15.85 12.24
N ARG A 107 13.71 -15.95 11.00
CA ARG A 107 13.08 -15.32 9.84
C ARG A 107 11.69 -15.91 9.58
N ALA A 108 11.58 -17.24 9.62
CA ALA A 108 10.29 -17.94 9.53
C ALA A 108 9.33 -17.54 10.66
N ARG A 109 9.84 -17.33 11.89
CA ARG A 109 9.05 -16.83 13.02
C ARG A 109 8.48 -15.44 12.72
N GLN A 110 9.32 -14.50 12.26
CA GLN A 110 8.88 -13.13 11.97
C GLN A 110 7.83 -13.12 10.86
N GLU A 111 8.00 -13.94 9.82
CA GLU A 111 7.01 -14.10 8.76
C GLU A 111 5.67 -14.61 9.30
N LEU A 112 5.67 -15.69 10.09
CA LEU A 112 4.46 -16.23 10.70
C LEU A 112 3.79 -15.22 11.66
N LEU A 113 4.57 -14.50 12.46
CA LEU A 113 4.01 -13.46 13.33
C LEU A 113 3.35 -12.34 12.54
N GLN A 114 3.92 -11.94 11.40
CA GLN A 114 3.29 -10.94 10.53
C GLN A 114 1.95 -11.43 9.98
N ILE A 115 1.88 -12.69 9.53
CA ILE A 115 0.64 -13.33 9.07
C ILE A 115 -0.39 -13.37 10.19
N LEU A 116 0.01 -13.84 11.38
CA LEU A 116 -0.88 -13.97 12.52
C LEU A 116 -1.42 -12.62 12.99
N ARG A 117 -0.59 -11.57 13.07
CA ARG A 117 -1.04 -10.22 13.38
C ARG A 117 -2.08 -9.74 12.38
N ASN A 118 -1.86 -10.00 11.09
CA ASN A 118 -2.83 -9.68 10.07
C ASN A 118 -4.13 -10.46 10.31
N THR A 119 -4.08 -11.77 10.49
CA THR A 119 -5.27 -12.60 10.73
C THR A 119 -6.02 -12.18 12.00
N ALA A 120 -5.32 -11.81 13.08
CA ALA A 120 -5.94 -11.36 14.31
C ALA A 120 -6.76 -10.07 14.09
N VAL A 121 -6.17 -9.11 13.37
CA VAL A 121 -6.85 -7.87 13.01
C VAL A 121 -8.05 -8.14 12.11
N SER A 122 -7.92 -8.94 11.04
CA SER A 122 -9.05 -9.20 10.10
C SER A 122 -10.25 -9.86 10.77
N LYS A 123 -10.03 -10.74 11.77
CA LYS A 123 -11.12 -11.37 12.53
C LYS A 123 -11.95 -10.40 13.37
N LYS A 124 -11.45 -9.18 13.58
CA LYS A 124 -12.11 -8.11 14.34
C LYS A 124 -12.67 -7.00 13.47
N VAL A 125 -12.42 -7.02 12.15
CA VAL A 125 -12.99 -6.08 11.18
C VAL A 125 -14.39 -6.54 10.76
N PRO A 126 -15.42 -5.68 10.88
CA PRO A 126 -16.71 -5.91 10.26
C PRO A 126 -16.61 -6.10 8.73
N ALA A 127 -17.33 -7.06 8.17
CA ALA A 127 -17.31 -7.40 6.73
C ALA A 127 -17.77 -6.27 5.79
N ASN A 128 -18.42 -5.23 6.34
CA ASN A 128 -18.94 -4.08 5.59
C ASN A 128 -18.00 -2.88 5.55
N ILE A 129 -16.77 -3.00 6.07
CA ILE A 129 -15.74 -1.97 5.92
C ILE A 129 -15.10 -2.16 4.54
N GLU A 130 -15.32 -1.21 3.63
CA GLU A 130 -14.62 -1.18 2.33
C GLU A 130 -13.13 -0.91 2.56
N VAL A 131 -12.38 -1.99 2.73
CA VAL A 131 -10.90 -2.00 2.71
C VAL A 131 -10.38 -1.85 1.28
N THR A 132 -11.22 -2.16 0.29
CA THR A 132 -10.88 -2.24 -1.14
C THR A 132 -10.54 -0.89 -1.75
N SER A 133 -11.31 0.18 -1.52
CA SER A 133 -11.13 1.46 -2.25
C SER A 133 -9.75 2.12 -2.01
N LEU A 134 -9.29 2.21 -0.76
CA LEU A 134 -7.97 2.78 -0.44
C LEU A 134 -6.81 1.92 -0.95
N LEU A 135 -6.98 0.59 -0.97
CA LEU A 135 -5.97 -0.32 -1.51
C LEU A 135 -5.98 -0.34 -3.05
N THR A 136 -7.16 -0.21 -3.68
CA THR A 136 -7.31 -0.11 -5.13
C THR A 136 -6.69 1.17 -5.68
N ASP A 137 -6.88 2.31 -5.00
CA ASP A 137 -6.24 3.58 -5.40
C ASP A 137 -4.71 3.40 -5.50
N MET A 138 -4.09 2.74 -4.52
CA MET A 138 -2.66 2.44 -4.51
C MET A 138 -2.22 1.40 -5.55
N MET A 139 -3.01 0.34 -5.74
CA MET A 139 -2.69 -0.72 -6.71
C MET A 139 -2.83 -0.25 -8.16
N SER A 140 -3.67 0.75 -8.43
CA SER A 140 -3.89 1.26 -9.79
C SER A 140 -2.79 2.20 -10.27
N GLU A 141 -2.13 2.94 -9.35
CA GLU A 141 -1.10 3.93 -9.68
C GLU A 141 0.33 3.35 -9.75
N VAL A 142 0.62 2.27 -9.01
CA VAL A 142 1.96 1.66 -8.97
C VAL A 142 2.08 0.63 -10.10
N GLY A 143 2.50 1.08 -11.28
CA GLY A 143 2.79 0.25 -12.46
C GLY A 143 3.90 -0.79 -12.23
N GLY A 144 3.59 -1.86 -11.50
CA GLY A 144 4.40 -3.09 -11.42
C GLY A 144 5.67 -3.04 -10.57
N GLN A 145 6.00 -1.94 -9.89
CA GLN A 145 7.14 -1.92 -8.95
C GLN A 145 6.75 -2.47 -7.57
N ALA A 146 7.17 -3.71 -7.29
CA ALA A 146 6.67 -4.55 -6.20
C ALA A 146 7.15 -4.22 -4.77
N ASN A 147 8.17 -3.36 -4.59
CA ASN A 147 8.81 -3.17 -3.27
C ASN A 147 8.11 -2.14 -2.37
N GLU A 148 7.61 -1.03 -2.91
CA GLU A 148 6.90 0.01 -2.13
C GLU A 148 5.48 -0.44 -1.73
N GLN A 149 4.95 -1.47 -2.41
CA GLN A 149 3.60 -2.00 -2.20
C GLN A 149 3.39 -2.64 -0.82
N THR A 150 4.43 -3.15 -0.14
CA THR A 150 4.25 -4.01 1.05
C THR A 150 4.10 -3.22 2.36
N ALA A 151 4.88 -2.16 2.58
CA ALA A 151 4.81 -1.38 3.82
C ALA A 151 3.52 -0.55 3.89
N TRP A 152 3.12 0.04 2.75
CA TRP A 152 1.94 0.87 2.67
C TRP A 152 0.64 0.06 2.67
N SER A 153 0.55 -1.07 1.95
CA SER A 153 -0.63 -1.94 2.05
C SER A 153 -0.93 -2.37 3.50
N GLY A 154 0.10 -2.66 4.30
CA GLY A 154 -0.03 -2.92 5.74
C GLY A 154 -0.55 -1.71 6.54
N PHE A 155 -0.06 -0.51 6.22
CA PHE A 155 -0.54 0.75 6.79
C PHE A 155 -2.04 0.95 6.55
N PHE A 156 -2.46 1.05 5.29
CA PHE A 156 -3.83 1.35 4.92
C PHE A 156 -4.80 0.30 5.44
N ARG A 157 -4.36 -0.96 5.48
CA ARG A 157 -5.11 -2.02 6.14
C ARG A 157 -5.29 -1.75 7.63
N SER A 158 -4.23 -1.41 8.37
CA SER A 158 -4.32 -1.15 9.80
C SER A 158 -5.19 0.07 10.16
N THR A 159 -5.20 1.10 9.31
CA THR A 159 -5.98 2.32 9.56
C THR A 159 -7.48 2.09 9.43
N VAL A 160 -7.91 1.11 8.61
CA VAL A 160 -9.33 0.74 8.47
C VAL A 160 -9.73 -0.49 9.28
N SER A 161 -8.75 -1.32 9.68
CA SER A 161 -9.00 -2.62 10.30
C SER A 161 -8.80 -2.65 11.81
N GLY A 162 -8.03 -1.71 12.38
CA GLY A 162 -7.74 -1.65 13.80
C GLY A 162 -6.28 -1.94 14.14
N VAL A 163 -5.95 -1.81 15.43
CA VAL A 163 -4.58 -1.92 15.95
C VAL A 163 -4.48 -3.01 17.02
N ILE A 164 -3.33 -3.67 17.08
CA ILE A 164 -2.98 -4.58 18.18
C ILE A 164 -2.35 -3.74 19.30
N THR A 165 -2.97 -3.71 20.48
CA THR A 165 -2.46 -2.95 21.64
C THR A 165 -1.74 -3.84 22.67
N ALA A 166 -1.90 -5.15 22.59
CA ALA A 166 -1.12 -6.12 23.35
C ALA A 166 -0.98 -7.43 22.56
N GLU A 167 0.13 -8.14 22.71
CA GLU A 167 0.31 -9.47 22.13
C GLU A 167 1.15 -10.40 23.00
N GLU A 168 0.87 -11.70 22.92
CA GLU A 168 1.56 -12.78 23.61
C GLU A 168 1.71 -13.97 22.66
N VAL A 169 2.93 -14.48 22.50
CA VAL A 169 3.19 -15.70 21.72
C VAL A 169 2.96 -16.90 22.63
N LEU A 170 1.85 -17.61 22.41
CA LEU A 170 1.45 -18.77 23.22
C LEU A 170 2.20 -20.04 22.83
N LEU A 171 2.61 -20.15 21.56
CA LEU A 171 3.30 -21.32 21.03
C LEU A 171 4.27 -20.89 19.94
N ASP A 172 5.48 -21.44 19.98
CA ASP A 172 6.46 -21.39 18.90
C ASP A 172 7.14 -22.76 18.85
N ASN A 173 6.75 -23.57 17.87
CA ASN A 173 7.23 -24.94 17.72
C ASN A 173 7.83 -25.14 16.33
N MET A 174 8.84 -25.99 16.26
CA MET A 174 9.53 -26.35 15.02
C MET A 174 9.79 -27.85 14.99
N LYS A 175 9.48 -28.49 13.86
CA LYS A 175 9.71 -29.91 13.64
C LYS A 175 10.41 -30.13 12.30
N PRO A 176 11.57 -30.80 12.24
CA PRO A 176 12.17 -31.17 10.97
C PRO A 176 11.26 -32.15 10.21
N LEU A 177 11.19 -32.04 8.89
CA LEU A 177 10.47 -32.99 8.07
C LEU A 177 11.41 -34.09 7.60
N ASN A 178 11.22 -35.30 8.12
CA ASN A 178 12.07 -36.45 7.82
C ASN A 178 12.19 -36.69 6.31
N GLY A 179 13.43 -36.85 5.83
CA GLY A 179 13.73 -37.11 4.42
C GLY A 179 13.61 -35.88 3.49
N LYS A 180 13.35 -34.69 4.02
CA LYS A 180 13.28 -33.44 3.24
C LYS A 180 14.24 -32.37 3.82
N ASN A 181 14.74 -31.49 2.96
CA ASN A 181 15.54 -30.33 3.41
C ASN A 181 14.64 -29.17 3.85
N SER A 182 13.75 -29.45 4.80
CA SER A 182 12.70 -28.53 5.25
C SER A 182 12.26 -28.84 6.68
N TYR A 183 11.65 -27.85 7.32
CA TYR A 183 11.01 -27.97 8.63
C TYR A 183 9.61 -27.38 8.60
N GLU A 184 8.74 -27.91 9.46
CA GLU A 184 7.45 -27.33 9.79
C GLU A 184 7.62 -26.40 11.00
N LYS A 185 7.00 -25.22 10.95
CA LYS A 185 6.96 -24.27 12.07
C LYS A 185 5.53 -23.87 12.35
N THR A 186 5.12 -23.98 13.61
CA THR A 186 3.81 -23.57 14.11
C THR A 186 3.99 -22.43 15.08
N VAL A 187 3.24 -21.35 14.91
CA VAL A 187 3.20 -20.23 15.86
C VAL A 187 1.75 -19.97 16.24
N ARG A 188 1.49 -19.78 17.54
CA ARG A 188 0.20 -19.32 18.07
C ARG A 188 0.38 -17.96 18.74
N LEU A 189 -0.42 -16.99 18.32
CA LEU A 189 -0.42 -15.63 18.82
C LEU A 189 -1.76 -15.33 19.49
N LYS A 190 -1.69 -14.71 20.67
CA LYS A 190 -2.82 -14.08 21.35
C LYS A 190 -2.63 -12.58 21.27
N ALA A 191 -3.53 -11.88 20.59
CA ALA A 191 -3.44 -10.44 20.37
C ALA A 191 -4.71 -9.73 20.85
N TYR A 192 -4.56 -8.62 21.57
CA TYR A 192 -5.66 -7.73 21.90
C TYR A 192 -5.81 -6.72 20.78
N VAL A 193 -6.94 -6.78 20.09
CA VAL A 193 -7.21 -5.95 18.92
C VAL A 193 -8.26 -4.91 19.29
N GLU A 194 -7.99 -3.66 18.93
CA GLU A 194 -8.93 -2.55 18.98
C GLU A 194 -9.36 -2.21 17.55
N PRO A 195 -10.55 -2.64 17.11
CA PRO A 195 -11.06 -2.33 15.77
C PRO A 195 -11.41 -0.85 15.66
N VAL A 196 -11.34 -0.30 14.45
CA VAL A 196 -11.81 1.06 14.20
C VAL A 196 -13.34 1.06 14.26
N GLN A 197 -13.89 2.05 14.95
CA GLN A 197 -15.33 2.17 15.19
C GLN A 197 -16.04 2.92 14.05
N GLY A 198 -17.34 2.66 13.89
CA GLY A 198 -18.20 3.36 12.93
C GLY A 198 -18.23 2.74 11.53
N GLN A 199 -19.16 3.21 10.70
CA GLN A 199 -19.30 2.83 9.29
C GLN A 199 -19.01 4.03 8.41
N ARG A 200 -18.39 3.82 7.24
CA ARG A 200 -18.12 4.94 6.31
C ARG A 200 -19.41 5.67 5.94
N ASP A 201 -19.36 6.99 5.93
CA ASP A 201 -20.41 7.82 5.36
C ASP A 201 -20.22 7.87 3.84
N LEU A 202 -21.04 7.12 3.09
CA LEU A 202 -20.92 7.01 1.64
C LEU A 202 -21.09 8.35 0.90
N ASN A 203 -21.71 9.35 1.56
CA ASN A 203 -21.86 10.68 1.00
C ASN A 203 -20.70 11.62 1.38
N PHE A 204 -19.73 11.14 2.17
CA PHE A 204 -18.55 11.90 2.57
C PHE A 204 -17.31 11.34 1.86
N ASN A 205 -16.96 11.97 0.75
CA ASN A 205 -15.78 11.72 -0.06
C ASN A 205 -14.91 12.97 -0.19
N VAL A 206 -13.68 12.78 -0.67
CA VAL A 206 -12.74 13.86 -0.98
C VAL A 206 -12.06 13.58 -2.31
N GLU A 207 -12.01 14.60 -3.16
CA GLU A 207 -11.28 14.57 -4.42
C GLU A 207 -9.93 15.25 -4.24
N ILE A 208 -8.94 14.74 -4.98
CA ILE A 208 -7.60 15.29 -5.06
C ILE A 208 -7.21 15.42 -6.53
N ALA A 209 -6.64 16.57 -6.87
CA ALA A 209 -6.09 16.83 -8.20
C ALA A 209 -4.61 17.18 -8.06
N LEU A 210 -3.75 16.40 -8.70
CA LEU A 210 -2.32 16.66 -8.84
C LEU A 210 -2.03 17.01 -10.31
N GLU A 211 -1.36 18.13 -10.57
CA GLU A 211 -1.07 18.55 -11.95
C GLU A 211 -0.16 17.55 -12.68
N ASN A 212 0.82 16.99 -11.96
CA ASN A 212 1.76 16.01 -12.48
C ASN A 212 2.23 15.09 -11.35
N ASN A 213 2.12 13.77 -11.57
CA ASN A 213 2.60 12.74 -10.65
C ASN A 213 4.03 12.25 -10.96
N LEU A 214 4.66 12.76 -12.02
CA LEU A 214 6.06 12.51 -12.38
C LEU A 214 6.85 13.82 -12.30
N LEU A 215 7.45 14.07 -11.16
CA LEU A 215 8.18 15.30 -10.84
C LEU A 215 9.68 15.10 -10.97
N LYS A 216 10.41 16.19 -11.22
CA LYS A 216 11.87 16.22 -11.16
C LYS A 216 12.35 16.79 -9.83
N SER A 217 13.54 16.41 -9.41
CA SER A 217 14.20 17.03 -8.26
C SER A 217 14.27 18.55 -8.44
N GLY A 218 13.71 19.27 -7.48
CA GLY A 218 13.57 20.73 -7.48
C GLY A 218 12.21 21.24 -7.97
N ASP A 219 11.39 20.40 -8.59
CA ASP A 219 10.03 20.76 -9.01
C ASP A 219 9.15 21.10 -7.81
N GLU A 220 8.11 21.88 -8.08
CA GLU A 220 7.15 22.30 -7.08
C GLU A 220 5.98 21.32 -7.03
N LEU A 221 5.73 20.75 -5.85
CA LEU A 221 4.57 19.93 -5.58
C LEU A 221 3.37 20.82 -5.25
N VAL A 222 2.37 20.81 -6.13
CA VAL A 222 1.11 21.54 -5.95
C VAL A 222 -0.05 20.62 -6.27
N PHE A 223 -1.01 20.58 -5.36
CA PHE A 223 -2.21 19.77 -5.50
C PHE A 223 -3.40 20.51 -4.91
N SER A 224 -4.59 20.07 -5.28
CA SER A 224 -5.85 20.61 -4.81
C SER A 224 -6.68 19.54 -4.13
N VAL A 225 -7.38 19.92 -3.07
CA VAL A 225 -8.24 19.05 -2.26
C VAL A 225 -9.65 19.62 -2.27
N THR A 226 -10.64 18.81 -2.66
CA THR A 226 -12.06 19.21 -2.70
C THR A 226 -12.89 18.21 -1.91
N PRO A 227 -13.24 18.50 -0.65
CA PRO A 227 -14.12 17.64 0.13
C PRO A 227 -15.58 17.80 -0.30
N SER A 228 -16.36 16.74 -0.26
CA SER A 228 -17.81 16.76 -0.57
C SER A 228 -18.69 17.41 0.51
N LYS A 229 -18.17 17.54 1.74
CA LYS A 229 -18.85 18.14 2.90
C LYS A 229 -17.88 19.03 3.67
N ASP A 230 -18.42 19.95 4.46
CA ASP A 230 -17.67 20.74 5.43
C ASP A 230 -16.84 19.82 6.32
N CYS A 231 -15.53 20.08 6.40
CA CYS A 231 -14.61 19.24 7.15
C CYS A 231 -13.30 19.97 7.50
N PHE A 232 -12.53 19.36 8.39
CA PHE A 232 -11.16 19.72 8.68
C PHE A 232 -10.23 18.84 7.84
N VAL A 233 -9.32 19.47 7.08
CA VAL A 233 -8.41 18.79 6.17
C VAL A 233 -7.05 18.61 6.82
N TYR A 234 -6.50 17.40 6.73
CA TYR A 234 -5.15 17.06 7.14
C TYR A 234 -4.44 16.41 5.96
N VAL A 235 -3.22 16.84 5.68
CA VAL A 235 -2.41 16.29 4.59
C VAL A 235 -1.06 15.85 5.13
N PHE A 236 -0.73 14.59 4.86
CA PHE A 236 0.51 13.95 5.23
C PHE A 236 1.31 13.59 3.98
N ASN A 237 2.62 13.76 4.02
CA ASN A 237 3.54 13.11 3.10
C ASN A 237 3.98 11.78 3.72
N LEU A 238 3.74 10.70 2.98
CA LEU A 238 4.23 9.36 3.23
C LEU A 238 5.50 9.16 2.39
N MET A 239 6.67 9.25 3.03
CA MET A 239 7.97 9.27 2.36
C MET A 239 8.50 7.85 2.09
N ALA A 240 9.37 7.70 1.10
CA ALA A 240 9.93 6.40 0.70
C ALA A 240 10.67 5.65 1.83
N ASP A 241 11.21 6.37 2.81
CA ASP A 241 11.89 5.81 3.99
C ASP A 241 10.94 5.50 5.16
N GLN A 242 9.63 5.40 4.88
CA GLN A 242 8.56 5.12 5.84
C GLN A 242 8.37 6.21 6.91
N ASN A 243 8.90 7.41 6.67
CA ASN A 243 8.62 8.59 7.48
C ASN A 243 7.31 9.26 7.07
N VAL A 244 6.62 9.82 8.06
CA VAL A 244 5.39 10.59 7.89
C VAL A 244 5.65 12.03 8.30
N MET A 245 5.30 12.97 7.43
CA MET A 245 5.37 14.40 7.69
C MET A 245 3.99 15.04 7.51
N LEU A 246 3.57 15.88 8.44
CA LEU A 246 2.37 16.72 8.31
C LEU A 246 2.68 17.90 7.38
N MET A 247 2.06 17.90 6.20
CA MET A 247 2.14 18.98 5.22
C MET A 247 1.12 20.10 5.50
N PHE A 248 -0.08 19.75 5.96
CA PHE A 248 -1.17 20.68 6.23
C PHE A 248 -2.09 20.15 7.35
N PRO A 249 -2.53 20.98 8.32
CA PRO A 249 -2.04 22.33 8.58
C PRO A 249 -0.56 22.34 8.98
N ASN A 250 0.12 23.46 8.79
CA ASN A 250 1.54 23.64 9.07
C ASN A 250 1.83 24.99 9.75
N GLU A 251 3.10 25.33 9.98
CA GLU A 251 3.45 26.58 10.69
C GLU A 251 3.03 27.86 9.96
N PHE A 252 2.80 27.77 8.65
CA PHE A 252 2.47 28.89 7.78
C PHE A 252 0.99 28.92 7.37
N LEU A 253 0.33 27.76 7.32
CA LEU A 253 -1.08 27.58 7.01
C LEU A 253 -1.74 26.77 8.11
N GLN A 254 -2.37 27.44 9.08
CA GLN A 254 -2.94 26.80 10.27
C GLN A 254 -4.43 26.51 10.15
N GLU A 255 -5.17 27.36 9.45
CA GLU A 255 -6.61 27.17 9.23
C GLU A 255 -6.82 26.00 8.28
N ASN A 256 -7.53 24.97 8.77
CA ASN A 256 -7.74 23.73 8.03
C ASN A 256 -9.21 23.36 7.86
N TYR A 257 -10.13 24.22 8.28
CA TYR A 257 -11.54 24.08 7.93
C TYR A 257 -11.78 24.42 6.46
N VAL A 258 -12.45 23.52 5.74
CA VAL A 258 -12.82 23.68 4.33
C VAL A 258 -14.31 23.38 4.18
N GLN A 259 -15.03 24.31 3.55
CA GLN A 259 -16.45 24.11 3.21
C GLN A 259 -16.61 23.03 2.13
N GLY A 260 -17.71 22.28 2.18
CA GLY A 260 -18.03 21.29 1.18
C GLY A 260 -18.07 21.88 -0.23
N ALA A 261 -17.53 21.14 -1.19
CA ALA A 261 -17.32 21.52 -2.59
C ALA A 261 -16.37 22.72 -2.82
N ALA A 262 -15.79 23.32 -1.78
CA ALA A 262 -14.72 24.29 -1.95
C ALA A 262 -13.39 23.58 -2.24
N THR A 263 -12.59 24.14 -3.15
CA THR A 263 -11.28 23.59 -3.49
C THR A 263 -10.19 24.35 -2.73
N LEU A 264 -9.41 23.62 -1.94
CA LEU A 264 -8.22 24.09 -1.26
C LEU A 264 -6.98 23.72 -2.09
N GLN A 265 -6.21 24.70 -2.57
CA GLN A 265 -4.91 24.45 -3.20
C GLN A 265 -3.80 24.50 -2.15
N ILE A 266 -2.87 23.54 -2.20
CA ILE A 266 -1.75 23.41 -1.27
C ILE A 266 -0.43 23.34 -2.07
N PRO A 267 0.54 24.23 -1.80
CA PRO A 267 0.43 25.44 -0.96
C PRO A 267 -0.62 26.44 -1.47
N ASP A 268 -1.18 27.25 -0.58
CA ASP A 268 -2.14 28.30 -0.95
C ASP A 268 -1.52 29.30 -1.96
N PRO A 269 -2.25 29.75 -3.00
CA PRO A 269 -1.71 30.60 -4.07
C PRO A 269 -1.08 31.91 -3.57
N GLU A 270 -1.60 32.50 -2.48
CA GLU A 270 -1.07 33.75 -1.94
C GLU A 270 0.28 33.52 -1.26
N ILE A 271 0.40 32.42 -0.50
CA ILE A 271 1.66 32.08 0.18
C ILE A 271 2.70 31.47 -0.76
N ARG A 272 2.28 30.92 -1.92
CA ARG A 272 3.15 30.20 -2.88
C ARG A 272 4.31 31.03 -3.40
N ARG A 273 4.18 32.36 -3.34
CA ARG A 273 5.25 33.33 -3.68
C ARG A 273 6.40 33.31 -2.66
N TYR A 274 6.12 32.88 -1.44
CA TYR A 274 7.05 32.89 -0.31
C TYR A 274 7.47 31.48 0.11
N ILE A 275 6.57 30.50 -0.06
CA ILE A 275 6.75 29.12 0.41
C ILE A 275 6.38 28.18 -0.72
N LYS A 276 7.34 27.33 -1.09
CA LYS A 276 7.18 26.31 -2.13
C LYS A 276 7.55 24.96 -1.59
N PHE A 277 6.75 23.95 -1.89
CA PHE A 277 7.09 22.57 -1.56
C PHE A 277 7.90 22.01 -2.70
N ARG A 278 9.23 21.96 -2.53
CA ARG A 278 10.13 21.39 -3.52
C ARG A 278 10.41 19.95 -3.20
N VAL A 279 10.29 19.09 -4.19
CA VAL A 279 10.57 17.66 -4.05
C VAL A 279 12.02 17.35 -4.42
N SER A 280 12.57 16.28 -3.87
CA SER A 280 13.87 15.74 -4.24
C SER A 280 13.85 14.23 -4.04
N THR A 281 14.71 13.50 -4.75
CA THR A 281 14.92 12.08 -4.43
C THR A 281 15.57 11.90 -3.07
N MET A 282 15.43 10.70 -2.52
CA MET A 282 16.21 10.25 -1.38
C MET A 282 17.72 10.31 -1.70
N PRO A 283 18.60 10.62 -0.72
CA PRO A 283 20.03 10.65 -0.94
C PRO A 283 20.56 9.32 -1.52
N GLY A 284 21.10 9.38 -2.74
CA GLY A 284 21.65 8.21 -3.44
C GLY A 284 20.66 7.48 -4.35
N GLU A 285 19.39 7.91 -4.41
CA GLU A 285 18.38 7.31 -5.28
C GLU A 285 18.15 8.15 -6.55
N GLU A 286 17.98 7.48 -7.69
CA GLU A 286 17.66 8.10 -9.00
C GLU A 286 16.16 8.38 -9.17
N LEU A 287 15.33 7.60 -8.46
CA LEU A 287 13.87 7.68 -8.44
C LEU A 287 13.40 7.46 -7.00
N THR A 288 12.40 8.20 -6.57
CA THR A 288 11.77 8.02 -5.26
C THR A 288 10.27 8.14 -5.43
N SER A 289 9.49 7.21 -4.90
CA SER A 289 8.04 7.37 -4.81
C SER A 289 7.62 7.74 -3.40
N GLU A 290 6.73 8.71 -3.31
CA GLU A 290 6.14 9.16 -2.07
C GLU A 290 4.62 9.25 -2.26
N SER A 291 3.87 9.51 -1.20
CA SER A 291 2.43 9.68 -1.33
C SER A 291 1.89 10.85 -0.53
N ILE A 292 0.95 11.56 -1.14
CA ILE A 292 0.09 12.51 -0.45
C ILE A 292 -1.06 11.72 0.15
N TYR A 293 -1.17 11.73 1.47
CA TYR A 293 -2.26 11.10 2.21
C TYR A 293 -3.12 12.16 2.88
N ILE A 294 -4.36 12.28 2.40
CA ILE A 294 -5.35 13.26 2.86
C ILE A 294 -6.30 12.56 3.81
N VAL A 295 -6.61 13.23 4.91
CA VAL A 295 -7.65 12.84 5.86
C VAL A 295 -8.56 14.04 6.07
N CYS A 296 -9.84 13.88 5.79
CA CYS A 296 -10.87 14.88 6.06
C CYS A 296 -11.72 14.40 7.24
N THR A 297 -11.91 15.22 8.27
CA THR A 297 -12.72 14.89 9.45
C THR A 297 -13.89 15.86 9.62
N LYS A 298 -15.04 15.37 10.07
CA LYS A 298 -16.22 16.23 10.29
C LYS A 298 -16.06 17.17 11.49
N GLU A 299 -15.29 16.75 12.49
CA GLU A 299 -14.94 17.52 13.67
C GLU A 299 -13.43 17.77 13.69
N GLU A 300 -13.00 18.85 14.36
CA GLU A 300 -11.59 19.16 14.51
C GLU A 300 -10.92 18.10 15.38
N VAL A 301 -9.88 17.46 14.84
CA VAL A 301 -9.07 16.49 15.59
C VAL A 301 -7.68 17.08 15.82
N PRO A 302 -7.24 17.23 17.07
CA PRO A 302 -5.87 17.67 17.34
C PRO A 302 -4.84 16.74 16.70
N VAL A 303 -3.94 17.30 15.89
CA VAL A 303 -2.87 16.53 15.26
C VAL A 303 -1.83 16.09 16.29
N VAL A 304 -1.15 14.98 16.03
CA VAL A 304 -0.07 14.48 16.88
C VAL A 304 1.03 15.53 17.02
N ARG A 305 1.23 16.04 18.24
CA ARG A 305 2.13 17.17 18.55
C ARG A 305 3.57 17.01 18.06
N ASP A 306 4.07 15.78 18.03
CA ASP A 306 5.47 15.47 17.73
C ASP A 306 5.66 14.79 16.36
N LEU A 307 4.71 14.97 15.42
CA LEU A 307 4.95 14.64 14.01
C LEU A 307 5.81 15.73 13.38
N PRO A 308 6.81 15.37 12.54
CA PRO A 308 7.48 16.33 11.68
C PRO A 308 6.42 17.12 10.90
N LYS A 309 6.54 18.44 10.87
CA LYS A 309 5.62 19.32 10.13
C LYS A 309 6.40 20.33 9.30
N ILE A 310 5.80 20.81 8.23
CA ILE A 310 6.38 21.90 7.44
C ILE A 310 6.50 23.15 8.32
N GLY A 311 7.70 23.72 8.36
CA GLY A 311 8.05 24.80 9.28
C GLY A 311 9.47 25.31 9.06
N LYS A 312 9.98 26.08 10.02
CA LYS A 312 11.32 26.69 9.91
C LYS A 312 12.48 25.70 10.03
N SER A 313 12.23 24.48 10.52
CA SER A 313 13.22 23.42 10.60
C SER A 313 12.58 22.07 10.26
N LEU A 314 13.11 21.41 9.24
CA LEU A 314 12.67 20.10 8.77
C LEU A 314 13.75 19.07 9.12
N LYS A 315 13.48 18.24 10.13
CA LYS A 315 14.26 17.02 10.41
C LYS A 315 13.42 15.84 9.94
N VAL A 316 13.42 15.61 8.64
CA VAL A 316 12.53 14.61 8.01
C VAL A 316 13.15 13.22 7.97
N PHE A 317 14.48 13.14 7.85
CA PHE A 317 15.21 11.87 7.84
C PHE A 317 15.58 11.44 9.26
N SER A 318 14.95 10.38 9.74
CA SER A 318 15.46 9.63 10.90
C SER A 318 15.22 8.14 10.69
N GLY A 319 16.28 7.34 10.68
CA GLY A 319 16.20 5.89 10.44
C GLY A 319 15.42 5.09 11.51
N ASN A 320 14.91 5.76 12.55
CA ASN A 320 14.15 5.17 13.67
C ASN A 320 12.82 5.91 13.94
N SER A 321 12.23 6.60 12.95
CA SER A 321 11.05 7.42 13.23
C SER A 321 9.83 6.58 13.63
N GLN A 322 9.17 6.99 14.71
CA GLN A 322 7.88 6.44 15.15
C GLN A 322 6.70 7.20 14.50
N SER A 323 6.96 8.02 13.48
CA SER A 323 5.96 8.90 12.87
C SER A 323 4.81 8.13 12.24
N PHE A 324 5.11 6.99 11.61
CA PHE A 324 4.14 6.06 11.06
C PHE A 324 3.18 5.50 12.11
N VAL A 325 3.72 4.95 13.21
CA VAL A 325 2.91 4.39 14.32
C VAL A 325 2.04 5.49 14.95
N LYS A 326 2.57 6.71 15.04
CA LYS A 326 1.81 7.87 15.53
C LYS A 326 0.62 8.22 14.62
N LEU A 327 0.82 8.26 13.30
CA LEU A 327 -0.27 8.50 12.34
C LEU A 327 -1.33 7.40 12.43
N GLN A 328 -0.90 6.14 12.48
CA GLN A 328 -1.82 5.00 12.62
C GLN A 328 -2.68 5.13 13.89
N ARG A 329 -2.06 5.43 15.04
CA ARG A 329 -2.78 5.63 16.32
C ARG A 329 -3.73 6.82 16.28
N TRP A 330 -3.33 7.90 15.62
CA TRP A 330 -4.19 9.06 15.44
C TRP A 330 -5.44 8.69 14.64
N LEU A 331 -5.28 7.96 13.53
CA LEU A 331 -6.39 7.46 12.74
C LEU A 331 -7.28 6.53 13.55
N THR A 332 -6.76 5.53 14.27
CA THR A 332 -7.61 4.59 15.01
C THR A 332 -8.53 5.25 16.04
N ASN A 333 -8.21 6.45 16.51
CA ASN A 333 -9.03 7.22 17.44
C ASN A 333 -10.16 8.03 16.77
N ILE A 334 -10.20 8.07 15.43
CA ILE A 334 -11.21 8.81 14.66
C ILE A 334 -12.18 7.80 14.05
N PRO A 335 -13.47 7.79 14.41
CA PRO A 335 -14.43 6.84 13.85
C PRO A 335 -14.56 6.94 12.32
N LEU A 336 -14.81 5.84 11.63
CA LEU A 336 -14.92 5.79 10.16
C LEU A 336 -16.10 6.63 9.62
N ASN A 337 -17.16 6.83 10.40
CA ASN A 337 -18.26 7.73 10.03
C ASN A 337 -17.90 9.22 10.19
N GLN A 338 -16.79 9.53 10.85
CA GLN A 338 -16.31 10.88 11.12
C GLN A 338 -15.17 11.31 10.20
N ARG A 339 -14.66 10.41 9.35
CA ARG A 339 -13.56 10.72 8.44
C ARG A 339 -13.69 10.08 7.08
N VAL A 340 -13.01 10.68 6.11
CA VAL A 340 -12.68 10.05 4.84
C VAL A 340 -11.22 10.30 4.51
N GLU A 341 -10.60 9.36 3.80
CA GLU A 341 -9.20 9.42 3.45
C GLU A 341 -9.03 9.24 1.95
N LYS A 342 -7.98 9.84 1.38
CA LYS A 342 -7.60 9.66 -0.02
C LYS A 342 -6.08 9.68 -0.13
N ASN A 343 -5.55 8.84 -1.00
CA ASN A 343 -4.13 8.72 -1.25
C ASN A 343 -3.84 8.97 -2.74
N VAL A 344 -2.73 9.65 -3.02
CA VAL A 344 -2.18 9.80 -4.37
C VAL A 344 -0.68 9.61 -4.29
N VAL A 345 -0.14 8.78 -5.16
CA VAL A 345 1.28 8.55 -5.30
C VAL A 345 1.87 9.58 -6.27
N TYR A 346 3.08 10.03 -5.98
CA TYR A 346 3.89 10.78 -6.93
C TYR A 346 5.32 10.25 -6.92
N HIS A 347 6.00 10.43 -8.04
CA HIS A 347 7.38 10.00 -8.24
C HIS A 347 8.27 11.22 -8.48
N VAL A 348 9.49 11.15 -7.96
CA VAL A 348 10.51 12.18 -8.12
C VAL A 348 11.72 11.55 -8.78
N SER A 349 12.20 12.12 -9.88
CA SER A 349 13.43 11.67 -10.55
C SER A 349 14.52 12.75 -10.53
N ASN A 350 15.79 12.32 -10.50
CA ASN A 350 16.92 13.25 -10.60
C ASN A 350 17.18 13.82 -12.01
N ASN A 351 16.49 13.29 -13.04
CA ASN A 351 16.68 13.64 -14.45
C ASN A 351 15.69 14.67 -15.00
#